data_AF-A0A1Z4C482-F1
#
_entry.id   AF-A0A1Z4C482-F1
#
_cell.length_a   1.000
_cell.length_b   1.000
_cell.length_c   1.000
_cell.angle_alpha   90.00
_cell.angle_beta   90.00
_cell.angle_gamma   90.00
#
_symmetry.space_group_name_H-M   'P 1'
#
loop_
_entity.id
_entity.type
_entity.pdbx_description
1 polymer ?
#
loop_
_entity_poly.entity_id
_entity_poly.type
_entity_poly.pdbx_seq_one_letter_code
_entity_poly.pdbx_strand_id
1 'polypeptide(L)'
;MAILKEKVETGRNTDITLLFLVNNKAIDHKQLTRVQLYLGDVLLDSQMRSDLFDFSQSDGLVVKLGQAGLAVGRYLCRVYLFDSVNTLGKPWDDDVLMVEVL
;
A
#
# COMPACT_ATOMS: atom_id res chain seq x y z
N MET A 1 5.44 -1.24 -20.52
CA MET A 1 5.80 -0.07 -19.69
C MET A 1 6.58 -0.59 -18.51
N ALA A 2 7.84 -0.20 -18.33
CA ALA A 2 8.69 -0.77 -17.30
C ALA A 2 8.48 0.01 -15.99
N ILE A 3 7.98 -0.67 -14.96
CA ILE A 3 7.71 -0.11 -13.65
C ILE A 3 8.89 -0.48 -12.75
N LEU A 4 9.61 0.53 -12.25
CA LEU A 4 10.69 0.35 -11.27
C LEU A 4 10.12 0.59 -9.86
N LYS A 5 10.53 -0.30 -8.96
CA LYS A 5 9.97 -0.50 -7.61
C LYS A 5 10.95 0.06 -6.59
N GLU A 6 10.52 0.96 -5.73
CA GLU A 6 11.33 1.35 -4.58
C GLU A 6 10.49 1.24 -3.30
N LYS A 7 10.80 0.22 -2.50
CA LYS A 7 10.32 0.08 -1.13
C LYS A 7 11.17 1.02 -0.29
N VAL A 8 10.61 2.13 0.15
CA VAL A 8 11.28 3.04 1.08
C VAL A 8 10.81 2.70 2.49
N GLU A 9 11.62 1.91 3.20
CA GLU A 9 11.47 1.70 4.63
C GLU A 9 12.05 2.91 5.36
N THR A 10 11.20 3.85 5.77
CA THR A 10 11.60 4.95 6.63
C THR A 10 10.88 4.86 7.96
N GLY A 11 11.57 4.34 8.98
CA GLY A 11 11.31 4.79 10.35
C GLY A 11 11.29 3.72 11.45
N ARG A 12 11.50 4.21 12.67
CA ARG A 12 11.53 3.48 13.95
C ARG A 12 10.15 3.11 14.50
N ASN A 13 9.09 3.30 13.73
CA ASN A 13 7.73 2.90 14.04
C ASN A 13 7.19 2.27 12.76
N THR A 14 7.00 0.95 12.77
CA THR A 14 5.91 0.14 12.19
C THR A 14 5.11 0.55 10.93
N ASP A 15 5.42 1.65 10.28
CA ASP A 15 4.71 2.23 9.16
C ASP A 15 5.48 1.87 7.89
N ILE A 16 4.76 1.45 6.86
CA ILE A 16 5.33 1.25 5.53
C ILE A 16 4.89 2.41 4.65
N THR A 17 5.83 2.97 3.91
CA THR A 17 5.50 3.91 2.85
C THR A 17 5.50 3.15 1.54
N LEU A 18 4.31 3.03 0.94
CA LEU A 18 4.14 2.50 -0.41
C LEU A 18 4.17 3.67 -1.37
N LEU A 19 5.30 3.85 -2.04
CA LEU A 19 5.42 4.82 -3.13
C LEU A 19 4.82 4.22 -4.41
N PHE A 20 3.77 4.87 -4.90
CA PHE A 20 3.09 4.46 -6.11
C PHE A 20 3.73 5.16 -7.31
N LEU A 21 4.76 4.52 -7.88
CA LEU A 21 5.51 5.07 -9.02
C LEU A 21 5.15 4.39 -10.34
N VAL A 22 4.96 5.18 -11.41
CA VAL A 22 4.93 4.71 -12.80
C VAL A 22 6.02 5.44 -13.58
N ASN A 23 6.93 4.70 -14.21
CA ASN A 23 8.08 5.24 -14.92
C ASN A 23 8.88 6.26 -14.08
N ASN A 24 9.11 5.96 -12.80
CA ASN A 24 9.80 6.82 -11.82
C ASN A 24 9.12 8.18 -11.55
N LYS A 25 7.83 8.29 -11.87
CA LYS A 25 6.98 9.42 -11.49
C LYS A 25 5.92 8.92 -10.52
N ALA A 26 5.71 9.65 -9.44
CA ALA A 26 4.57 9.43 -8.57
C ALA A 26 3.27 9.47 -9.37
N ILE A 27 2.40 8.49 -9.12
CA ILE A 27 1.02 8.56 -9.58
C ILE A 27 0.26 9.47 -8.62
N ASP A 28 -0.55 10.36 -9.18
CA ASP A 28 -1.54 11.11 -8.42
C ASP A 28 -2.62 10.15 -7.90
N HIS A 29 -2.52 9.79 -6.61
CA HIS A 29 -3.45 8.90 -5.91
C HIS A 29 -4.80 9.56 -5.60
N LYS A 30 -5.03 10.82 -5.97
CA LYS A 30 -6.35 11.49 -5.78
C LYS A 30 -7.49 10.82 -6.54
N GLN A 31 -7.18 9.98 -7.53
CA GLN A 31 -8.18 9.22 -8.28
C GLN A 31 -8.57 7.91 -7.59
N LEU A 32 -7.80 7.48 -6.59
CA LEU A 32 -8.07 6.26 -5.84
C LEU A 32 -9.23 6.50 -4.88
N THR A 33 -10.22 5.61 -4.94
CA THR A 33 -11.38 5.63 -4.06
C THR A 33 -11.18 4.69 -2.87
N ARG A 34 -10.34 3.66 -3.02
CA ARG A 34 -10.04 2.65 -2.00
C ARG A 34 -8.74 1.94 -2.32
N VAL A 35 -8.05 1.48 -1.28
CA VAL A 35 -6.85 0.65 -1.37
C VAL A 35 -7.00 -0.53 -0.43
N GLN A 36 -6.66 -1.72 -0.92
CA GLN A 36 -6.61 -2.95 -0.12
C GLN A 36 -5.20 -3.52 -0.10
N LEU A 37 -4.74 -3.94 1.07
CA LEU A 37 -3.50 -4.68 1.26
C LEU A 37 -3.85 -6.05 1.82
N TYR A 38 -3.41 -7.09 1.12
CA TYR A 38 -3.44 -8.47 1.61
C TYR A 38 -2.05 -8.82 2.12
N LEU A 39 -1.90 -8.97 3.43
CA LEU A 39 -0.67 -9.36 4.13
C LEU A 39 -0.80 -10.81 4.59
N GLY A 40 -0.34 -11.74 3.76
CA GLY A 40 -0.71 -13.16 3.91
C GLY A 40 -2.23 -13.32 3.78
N ASP A 41 -2.88 -13.79 4.85
CA ASP A 41 -4.33 -13.96 4.93
C ASP A 41 -5.06 -12.74 5.51
N VAL A 42 -4.33 -11.72 5.98
CA VAL A 42 -4.92 -10.53 6.59
C VAL A 42 -5.25 -9.49 5.53
N LEU A 43 -6.50 -9.02 5.51
CA LEU A 43 -6.94 -7.91 4.67
C LEU A 43 -6.95 -6.60 5.48
N LEU A 44 -6.19 -5.61 5.02
CA LEU A 44 -6.32 -4.22 5.43
C LEU A 44 -6.99 -3.42 4.32
N ASP A 45 -8.03 -2.67 4.69
CA ASP A 45 -8.89 -1.99 3.73
C ASP A 45 -9.06 -0.52 4.11
N SER A 46 -8.68 0.39 3.22
CA SER A 46 -8.72 1.83 3.48
C SER A 46 -10.14 2.36 3.73
N GLN A 47 -11.17 1.65 3.28
CA GLN A 47 -12.56 2.03 3.53
C GLN A 47 -13.02 1.62 4.93
N MET A 48 -12.51 0.49 5.46
CA MET A 48 -12.87 0.00 6.79
C MET A 48 -11.97 0.55 7.89
N ARG A 49 -10.71 0.82 7.55
CA ARG A 49 -9.64 1.23 8.46
C ARG A 49 -8.89 2.43 7.89
N SER A 50 -9.61 3.52 7.64
CA SER A 50 -9.01 4.75 7.08
C SER A 50 -7.93 5.35 8.00
N ASP A 51 -7.95 5.04 9.30
CA ASP A 51 -6.92 5.38 10.28
C ASP A 51 -5.52 4.86 9.90
N LEU A 52 -5.48 3.72 9.19
CA LEU A 52 -4.24 3.07 8.78
C LEU A 52 -3.66 3.62 7.47
N PHE A 53 -4.41 4.41 6.71
CA PHE A 53 -4.06 4.82 5.35
C PHE A 53 -3.98 6.33 5.26
N ASP A 54 -2.77 6.85 5.08
CA ASP A 54 -2.52 8.28 4.96
C ASP A 54 -2.20 8.63 3.49
N PHE A 55 -3.17 9.30 2.87
CA PHE A 55 -3.13 9.80 1.49
C PHE A 55 -2.69 11.28 1.41
N SER A 56 -2.18 11.86 2.49
CA SER A 56 -1.76 13.28 2.51
C SER A 56 -0.47 13.55 1.75
N GLN A 57 0.39 12.52 1.60
CA GLN A 57 1.61 12.64 0.83
C GLN A 57 1.29 12.71 -0.66
N SER A 58 1.89 13.65 -1.39
CA SER A 58 1.59 13.88 -2.81
C SER A 58 2.09 12.79 -3.75
N ASP A 59 3.01 11.95 -3.27
CA ASP A 59 3.84 11.04 -4.05
C ASP A 59 3.75 9.58 -3.60
N GLY A 60 2.90 9.28 -2.61
CA GLY A 60 2.74 7.93 -2.11
C GLY A 60 1.61 7.78 -1.11
N LEU A 61 1.39 6.53 -0.71
CA LEU A 61 0.49 6.15 0.35
C LEU A 61 1.31 5.65 1.53
N VAL A 62 1.07 6.21 2.70
CA VAL A 62 1.63 5.66 3.95
C VAL A 62 0.60 4.73 4.57
N VAL A 63 1.03 3.49 4.85
CA VAL A 63 0.20 2.49 5.54
C VAL A 63 0.82 2.16 6.90
N LYS A 64 0.07 2.42 7.97
CA LYS A 64 0.54 2.33 9.36
C LYS A 64 0.38 0.92 9.93
N LEU A 65 1.24 -0.02 9.54
CA LEU A 65 1.07 -1.44 9.88
C LEU A 65 1.13 -1.75 11.38
N GLY A 66 1.83 -0.95 12.18
CA GLY A 66 1.88 -1.16 13.64
C GLY A 66 0.55 -0.93 14.32
N GLN A 67 -0.32 -0.14 13.71
CA GLN A 67 -1.67 0.12 14.21
C GLN A 67 -2.68 -0.91 13.65
N ALA A 68 -2.24 -1.79 12.74
CA ALA A 68 -3.06 -2.83 12.16
C ALA A 68 -3.24 -4.04 13.08
N GLY A 69 -2.52 -4.12 14.21
CA GLY A 69 -2.58 -5.25 15.14
C GLY A 69 -1.93 -6.53 14.60
N LEU A 70 -1.00 -6.38 13.66
CA LEU A 70 -0.23 -7.48 13.08
C LEU A 70 0.86 -7.94 14.05
N ALA A 71 1.15 -9.24 14.04
CA ALA A 71 2.32 -9.76 14.74
C ALA A 71 3.61 -9.28 14.06
N VAL A 72 4.70 -9.21 14.83
CA VAL A 72 6.04 -8.95 14.30
C VAL A 72 6.44 -10.09 13.36
N GLY A 73 6.92 -9.75 12.16
CA GLY A 73 7.30 -10.75 11.17
C GLY A 73 7.30 -10.24 9.73
N ARG A 74 7.59 -11.14 8.80
CA ARG A 74 7.63 -10.86 7.36
C ARG A 74 6.38 -11.38 6.68
N TYR A 75 5.80 -10.52 5.86
CA TYR A 75 4.54 -10.77 5.18
C TYR A 75 4.68 -10.54 3.68
N LEU A 76 4.07 -11.45 2.93
CA LEU A 76 3.79 -11.26 1.52
C LEU A 76 2.61 -10.30 1.39
N CYS A 77 2.85 -9.16 0.75
CA CYS A 77 1.89 -8.09 0.56
C CYS A 77 1.43 -8.03 -0.91
N ARG A 78 0.12 -8.14 -1.13
CA ARG A 78 -0.51 -7.81 -2.42
C ARG A 78 -1.34 -6.55 -2.26
N VAL A 79 -1.23 -5.63 -3.20
CA VAL A 79 -1.93 -4.34 -3.15
C VAL A 79 -2.97 -4.31 -4.27
N TYR A 80 -4.20 -3.96 -3.94
CA TYR A 80 -5.28 -3.73 -4.90
C TYR A 80 -5.73 -2.28 -4.80
N LEU A 81 -5.79 -1.62 -5.95
CA LEU A 81 -6.22 -0.25 -6.08
C LEU A 81 -7.61 -0.19 -6.70
N PHE A 82 -8.45 0.68 -6.17
CA PHE A 82 -9.79 0.93 -6.66
C PHE A 82 -9.89 2.40 -7.08
N ASP A 83 -10.53 2.63 -8.21
CA ASP A 83 -10.85 3.97 -8.72
C ASP A 83 -12.27 3.93 -9.34
N SER A 84 -12.71 5.01 -9.99
CA SER A 84 -14.04 5.08 -10.61
C SER A 84 -14.25 4.11 -11.78
N VAL A 85 -13.17 3.59 -12.36
CA VAL A 85 -13.17 2.67 -13.52
C VAL A 85 -12.95 1.23 -13.06
N ASN A 86 -12.03 1.01 -12.12
CA ASN A 86 -11.62 -0.29 -11.59
C ASN A 86 -12.33 -0.59 -10.26
N THR A 87 -13.66 -0.69 -10.30
CA THR A 87 -14.50 -0.85 -9.10
C THR A 87 -14.37 -2.23 -8.44
N LEU A 88 -13.89 -3.23 -9.17
CA LEU A 88 -13.60 -4.57 -8.65
C LEU A 88 -12.19 -4.70 -8.04
N GLY A 89 -11.40 -3.63 -8.09
CA GLY A 89 -10.02 -3.63 -7.64
C GLY A 89 -9.11 -4.13 -8.75
N LYS A 90 -8.08 -3.34 -9.03
CA LYS A 90 -6.99 -3.71 -9.92
C LYS A 90 -5.76 -4.02 -9.08
N PRO A 91 -5.11 -5.18 -9.24
CA PRO A 91 -3.84 -5.41 -8.58
C PRO A 91 -2.87 -4.31 -9.03
N TRP A 92 -2.18 -3.69 -8.08
CA TRP A 92 -1.19 -2.65 -8.35
C TRP A 92 -0.09 -3.19 -9.28
N ASP A 93 0.29 -4.46 -9.08
CA ASP A 93 1.23 -5.20 -9.90
C ASP A 93 0.91 -6.71 -9.79
N ASP A 94 1.43 -7.51 -10.73
CA ASP A 94 1.32 -8.98 -10.70
C ASP A 94 2.26 -9.61 -9.64
N ASP A 95 3.22 -8.84 -9.15
CA ASP A 95 4.21 -9.26 -8.16
C ASP A 95 3.79 -8.99 -6.71
N VAL A 96 4.28 -9.83 -5.80
CA VAL A 96 4.06 -9.74 -4.37
C VAL A 96 5.23 -9.00 -3.70
N LEU A 97 4.93 -8.03 -2.84
CA LEU A 97 5.93 -7.27 -2.09
C LEU A 97 6.25 -7.95 -0.76
N MET A 98 7.52 -8.04 -0.37
CA MET A 98 7.87 -8.50 0.98
C MET A 98 7.90 -7.32 1.96
N VAL A 99 7.07 -7.37 2.97
CA VAL A 99 6.93 -6.34 4.00
C VAL A 99 7.34 -6.91 5.35
N GLU A 100 8.05 -6.12 6.15
CA GLU A 100 8.44 -6.50 7.51
C GLU A 100 7.70 -5.62 8.51
N VAL A 101 7.03 -6.24 9.48
CA VAL A 101 6.41 -5.59 10.63
C VAL A 101 7.36 -5.79 11.81
N LEU A 102 7.82 -4.69 12.40
CA LEU A 102 8.80 -4.64 13.49
C LEU A 102 8.18 -4.20 14.81
#